data_AF-A0ABD2P645-F1
#
_entry.id   AF-A0ABD2P645-F1
#
_cell.length_a   1.000
_cell.length_b   1.000
_cell.length_c   1.000
_cell.angle_alpha   90.00
_cell.angle_beta   90.00
_cell.angle_gamma   90.00
#
_symmetry.space_group_name_H-M   'P 1'
#
loop_
_entity.id
_entity.type
_entity.pdbx_description
1 polymer ?
#
loop_
_entity_poly.entity_id
_entity_poly.type
_entity_poly.pdbx_seq_one_letter_code
_entity_poly.pdbx_strand_id
1 'polypeptide(L)'
;MQKNLSAAKGKQEKTGRKTVTNDPAIDANLTTANSNYSLSLPIERTATQGSSIVTSEMAPAPVRNITNLPKTSNRLTEVRSTKQNKLSVNIQTSSTECSRENERNRNLESQDDWKLVLDDLLRSLYLKVSSLEPTREFMSSSGLISRSKLDYVITNSNVTISEFRVFEPHISDHKAIYVECNVSDQKLVDNKPQQKIVRNIHERNLADFTTLISNLSFSEIYCFSDVDACFREFLLIIQDSLDQCCPLKRLTIGNCKKTWVSDVVKRASMDLKNLYWLKVNLNSTSLDLEYRQAKKIIDVY
;
A
#
# COMPACT_ATOMS: atom_id res chain seq x y z
N MET A 1 11.11 60.22 31.99
CA MET A 1 11.86 60.09 30.71
C MET A 1 11.06 59.14 29.81
N GLN A 2 9.99 59.56 29.11
CA GLN A 2 9.95 60.25 27.80
C GLN A 2 10.89 59.67 26.72
N LYS A 3 10.29 58.97 25.74
CA LYS A 3 10.45 59.05 24.26
C LYS A 3 9.78 57.79 23.64
N ASN A 4 8.59 57.87 23.04
CA ASN A 4 8.22 58.33 21.68
C ASN A 4 9.04 57.73 20.53
N LEU A 5 8.34 57.08 19.59
CA LEU A 5 8.55 56.95 18.12
C LEU A 5 7.93 55.62 17.65
N SER A 6 7.23 55.45 16.53
CA SER A 6 6.44 56.26 15.60
C SER A 6 5.92 55.28 14.54
N ALA A 7 4.71 55.54 14.03
CA ALA A 7 4.02 54.72 13.04
C ALA A 7 4.63 54.78 11.62
N ALA A 8 4.43 53.71 10.85
CA ALA A 8 4.37 53.77 9.38
C ALA A 8 3.43 52.68 8.84
N LYS A 9 2.22 53.08 8.42
CA LYS A 9 1.28 52.27 7.63
C LYS A 9 1.46 52.66 6.15
N GLY A 10 1.96 51.74 5.33
CA GLY A 10 1.96 51.87 3.88
C GLY A 10 0.70 51.24 3.28
N LYS A 11 -0.18 52.06 2.70
CA LYS A 11 -1.24 51.64 1.76
C LYS A 11 -0.67 51.77 0.35
N GLN A 12 -0.68 50.69 -0.43
CA GLN A 12 -0.49 50.76 -1.87
C GLN A 12 -1.81 50.49 -2.59
N GLU A 13 -2.25 51.47 -3.38
CA GLU A 13 -3.32 51.36 -4.37
C GLU A 13 -2.84 50.51 -5.56
N LYS A 14 -3.68 49.57 -6.01
CA LYS A 14 -3.56 48.93 -7.32
C LYS A 14 -4.77 49.29 -8.16
N THR A 15 -4.59 50.24 -9.07
CA THR A 15 -5.50 50.53 -10.18
C THR A 15 -5.03 49.76 -11.41
N GLY A 16 -5.87 48.86 -11.93
CA GLY A 16 -5.59 48.06 -13.11
C GLY A 16 -6.85 47.86 -13.93
N ARG A 17 -7.13 48.84 -14.79
CA ARG A 17 -8.25 48.86 -15.75
C ARG A 17 -7.84 48.07 -17.00
N LYS A 18 -8.49 46.92 -17.27
CA LYS A 18 -8.38 46.22 -18.56
C LYS A 18 -9.60 46.52 -19.41
N THR A 19 -9.38 47.20 -20.52
CA THR A 19 -10.28 47.33 -21.67
C THR A 19 -10.13 46.08 -22.55
N VAL A 20 -11.22 45.36 -22.77
CA VAL A 20 -11.30 44.31 -23.80
C VAL A 20 -12.33 44.80 -24.82
N THR A 21 -11.87 44.95 -26.06
CA THR A 21 -12.63 45.30 -27.26
C THR A 21 -13.35 44.07 -27.81
N ASN A 22 -14.60 44.28 -28.25
CA ASN A 22 -15.46 43.30 -28.91
C ASN A 22 -15.21 43.23 -30.43
N ASP A 23 -15.79 42.17 -31.03
CA ASP A 23 -16.32 42.03 -32.41
C ASP A 23 -15.48 41.24 -33.45
N PRO A 24 -16.09 40.66 -34.53
CA PRO A 24 -16.77 39.33 -34.51
C PRO A 24 -16.50 38.48 -35.78
N ALA A 25 -16.95 37.21 -35.80
CA ALA A 25 -17.36 36.40 -36.97
C ALA A 25 -17.69 34.97 -36.46
N ILE A 26 -18.94 34.54 -36.32
CA ILE A 26 -19.84 33.98 -37.35
C ILE A 26 -19.13 32.99 -38.27
N ASP A 27 -19.36 31.70 -38.03
CA ASP A 27 -19.72 30.78 -39.11
C ASP A 27 -20.67 29.69 -38.59
N ALA A 28 -21.78 29.56 -39.32
CA ALA A 28 -22.90 28.69 -39.03
C ALA A 28 -22.70 27.34 -39.73
N ASN A 29 -22.91 26.24 -39.00
CA ASN A 29 -23.27 24.97 -39.60
C ASN A 29 -24.33 24.29 -38.72
N LEU A 30 -25.59 24.49 -39.11
CA LEU A 30 -26.73 23.72 -38.61
C LEU A 30 -26.61 22.29 -39.14
N THR A 31 -26.50 21.32 -38.24
CA THR A 31 -26.84 19.92 -38.53
C THR A 31 -28.00 19.53 -37.61
N THR A 32 -29.14 19.26 -38.23
CA THR A 32 -30.37 18.78 -37.61
C THR A 32 -30.18 17.36 -37.06
N ALA A 33 -30.23 17.20 -35.75
CA ALA A 33 -30.35 15.90 -35.10
C ALA A 33 -31.66 15.85 -34.28
N ASN A 34 -32.56 14.98 -34.71
CA ASN A 34 -33.85 14.67 -34.11
C ASN A 34 -33.70 14.25 -32.64
N SER A 35 -34.40 14.94 -31.75
CA SER A 35 -34.57 14.57 -30.35
C SER A 35 -35.88 13.80 -30.16
N ASN A 36 -35.78 12.49 -29.94
CA ASN A 36 -36.84 11.71 -29.29
C ASN A 36 -36.33 11.28 -27.91
N TYR A 37 -36.44 12.17 -26.93
CA TYR A 37 -36.31 11.82 -25.52
C TYR A 37 -37.69 11.82 -24.88
N SER A 38 -38.28 10.63 -24.76
CA SER A 38 -39.46 10.40 -23.94
C SER A 38 -39.01 10.24 -22.49
N LEU A 39 -39.26 11.25 -21.66
CA LEU A 39 -39.06 11.22 -20.22
C LEU A 39 -40.27 10.55 -19.56
N SER A 40 -40.19 9.25 -19.36
CA SER A 40 -41.11 8.52 -18.48
C SER A 40 -40.75 8.78 -17.01
N LEU A 41 -41.66 9.41 -16.28
CA LEU A 41 -41.58 9.65 -14.83
C LEU A 41 -41.64 8.31 -14.05
N PRO A 42 -40.78 8.11 -13.03
CA PRO A 42 -40.93 6.97 -12.12
C PRO A 42 -42.02 7.26 -11.06
N ILE A 43 -42.91 6.28 -10.88
CA ILE A 43 -43.92 6.25 -9.83
C ILE A 43 -43.23 5.85 -8.52
N GLU A 44 -43.15 6.77 -7.55
CA GLU A 44 -42.66 6.47 -6.20
C GLU A 44 -43.75 5.80 -5.36
N ARG A 45 -43.41 4.63 -4.79
CA ARG A 45 -44.15 4.03 -3.67
C ARG A 45 -43.56 4.54 -2.37
N THR A 46 -44.36 5.27 -1.61
CA THR A 46 -44.06 5.69 -0.24
C THR A 46 -44.14 4.47 0.68
N ALA A 47 -43.04 4.18 1.40
CA ALA A 47 -43.02 3.24 2.51
C ALA A 47 -42.65 3.97 3.80
N THR A 48 -43.49 3.75 4.80
CA THR A 48 -43.66 4.44 6.06
C THR A 48 -42.45 4.29 6.99
N GLN A 49 -42.09 5.39 7.67
CA GLN A 49 -41.07 5.43 8.72
C GLN A 49 -41.55 4.73 10.00
N GLY A 50 -40.74 3.82 10.54
CA GLY A 50 -40.85 3.29 11.90
C GLY A 50 -39.71 3.84 12.76
N SER A 51 -40.05 4.74 13.67
CA SER A 51 -39.19 5.28 14.72
C SER A 51 -39.01 4.25 15.84
N SER A 52 -37.79 4.06 16.33
CA SER A 52 -37.53 3.50 17.65
C SER A 52 -36.22 4.06 18.19
N ILE A 53 -36.37 4.95 19.17
CA ILE A 53 -35.32 5.52 20.00
C ILE A 53 -34.99 4.49 21.08
N VAL A 54 -33.74 4.03 21.15
CA VAL A 54 -33.21 3.30 22.30
C VAL A 54 -32.01 4.08 22.82
N THR A 55 -32.19 4.73 23.96
CA THR A 55 -31.15 5.35 24.77
C THR A 55 -30.47 4.26 25.61
N SER A 56 -29.17 4.03 25.40
CA SER A 56 -28.34 3.22 26.30
C SER A 56 -27.40 4.14 27.06
N GLU A 57 -27.60 4.22 28.38
CA GLU A 57 -26.70 4.86 29.33
C GLU A 57 -25.30 4.24 29.29
N MET A 58 -24.29 5.10 29.34
CA MET A 58 -22.88 4.74 29.52
C MET A 58 -22.61 4.49 31.01
N ALA A 59 -22.31 3.25 31.36
CA ALA A 59 -21.66 2.93 32.63
C ALA A 59 -20.13 3.14 32.53
N PRO A 60 -19.46 3.67 33.57
CA PRO A 60 -18.01 3.85 33.56
C PRO A 60 -17.27 2.52 33.74
N ALA A 61 -16.16 2.38 33.01
CA ALA A 61 -15.30 1.19 33.04
C ALA A 61 -14.60 1.02 34.42
N PRO A 62 -14.48 -0.22 34.93
CA PRO A 62 -13.74 -0.48 36.15
C PRO A 62 -12.22 -0.46 35.91
N VAL A 63 -11.52 0.26 36.77
CA VAL A 63 -10.05 0.25 36.91
C VAL A 63 -9.61 -1.16 37.29
N ARG A 64 -8.88 -1.85 36.40
CA ARG A 64 -8.27 -3.15 36.72
C ARG A 64 -6.84 -2.94 37.21
N ASN A 65 -6.61 -3.24 38.49
CA ASN A 65 -5.29 -3.48 39.05
C ASN A 65 -4.70 -4.74 38.41
N ILE A 66 -3.53 -4.62 37.78
CA ILE A 66 -2.76 -5.74 37.24
C ILE A 66 -1.75 -6.16 38.31
N THR A 67 -2.17 -7.05 39.19
CA THR A 67 -1.25 -7.98 39.86
C THR A 67 -1.92 -9.33 39.78
N ASN A 68 -1.36 -10.22 38.97
CA ASN A 68 -1.37 -11.70 39.08
C ASN A 68 -1.00 -12.32 37.73
N LEU A 69 0.28 -12.68 37.60
CA LEU A 69 0.79 -13.61 36.59
C LEU A 69 0.23 -15.02 36.87
N PRO A 70 -0.44 -15.68 35.91
CA PRO A 70 -0.77 -17.09 36.04
C PRO A 70 0.44 -17.96 35.68
N LYS A 71 0.81 -18.85 36.62
CA LYS A 71 1.71 -19.99 36.39
C LYS A 71 1.07 -20.90 35.34
N THR A 72 1.71 -21.05 34.19
CA THR A 72 1.29 -22.00 33.16
C THR A 72 1.80 -23.40 33.47
N SER A 73 0.83 -24.31 33.45
CA SER A 73 0.94 -25.75 33.71
C SER A 73 1.64 -26.46 32.56
N ASN A 74 2.64 -27.28 32.89
CA ASN A 74 3.26 -28.24 31.98
C ASN A 74 2.22 -29.19 31.38
N ARG A 75 2.05 -29.16 30.06
CA ARG A 75 1.32 -30.18 29.31
C ARG A 75 2.30 -30.85 28.34
N LEU A 76 2.80 -32.00 28.78
CA LEU A 76 3.56 -32.95 27.97
C LEU A 76 2.69 -33.43 26.80
N THR A 77 3.15 -33.19 25.57
CA THR A 77 2.65 -33.87 24.37
C THR A 77 3.71 -34.86 23.89
N GLU A 78 3.33 -36.13 23.94
CA GLU A 78 3.96 -37.29 23.31
C GLU A 78 4.36 -37.02 21.86
N VAL A 79 5.65 -37.14 21.57
CA VAL A 79 6.19 -37.21 20.20
C VAL A 79 6.22 -38.68 19.80
N ARG A 80 5.33 -39.07 18.88
CA ARG A 80 5.39 -40.37 18.21
C ARG A 80 6.55 -40.40 17.22
N SER A 81 7.45 -41.36 17.41
CA SER A 81 8.59 -41.61 16.54
C SER A 81 8.14 -42.30 15.24
N THR A 82 8.59 -41.76 14.10
CA THR A 82 8.54 -42.47 12.81
C THR A 82 9.95 -42.81 12.36
N LYS A 83 10.11 -44.11 12.12
CA LYS A 83 11.29 -44.88 11.71
C LYS A 83 12.16 -44.18 10.66
N GLN A 84 13.44 -44.02 10.97
CA GLN A 84 14.50 -43.76 10.00
C GLN A 84 14.90 -45.06 9.31
N ASN A 85 14.83 -45.11 7.98
CA ASN A 85 15.46 -46.14 7.17
C ASN A 85 16.96 -45.83 7.05
N LYS A 86 17.75 -46.74 7.62
CA LYS A 86 19.21 -46.74 7.62
C LYS A 86 19.70 -47.37 6.31
N LEU A 87 20.11 -46.54 5.35
CA LEU A 87 20.85 -46.97 4.15
C LEU A 87 22.34 -46.77 4.41
N SER A 88 23.02 -47.85 4.73
CA SER A 88 24.47 -47.91 4.89
C SER A 88 25.11 -47.90 3.50
N VAL A 89 25.80 -46.82 3.13
CA VAL A 89 26.67 -46.79 1.94
C VAL A 89 28.10 -47.00 2.42
N ASN A 90 28.68 -48.12 1.98
CA ASN A 90 30.11 -48.43 2.14
C ASN A 90 30.91 -47.47 1.26
N ILE A 91 31.72 -46.59 1.86
CA ILE A 91 32.70 -45.79 1.14
C ILE A 91 34.06 -46.47 1.29
N GLN A 92 34.50 -47.08 0.19
CA GLN A 92 35.83 -47.63 0.01
C GLN A 92 36.76 -46.47 -0.34
N THR A 93 37.63 -46.07 0.59
CA THR A 93 38.64 -45.04 0.35
C THR A 93 39.85 -45.66 -0.33
N SER A 94 39.92 -45.54 -1.66
CA SER A 94 41.17 -45.73 -2.41
C SER A 94 41.71 -44.38 -2.86
N SER A 95 42.97 -44.17 -2.51
CA SER A 95 43.83 -43.04 -2.85
C SER A 95 43.97 -42.84 -4.36
N THR A 96 43.52 -41.69 -4.86
CA THR A 96 43.91 -41.15 -6.18
C THR A 96 43.80 -39.62 -6.13
N GLU A 97 44.80 -38.97 -5.55
CA GLU A 97 44.89 -37.49 -5.50
C GLU A 97 45.37 -36.85 -6.81
N CYS A 98 45.68 -37.63 -7.85
CA CYS A 98 46.17 -37.09 -9.13
C CYS A 98 45.09 -36.93 -10.22
N SER A 99 43.82 -37.26 -9.94
CA SER A 99 42.71 -37.15 -10.94
C SER A 99 41.64 -36.12 -10.59
N ARG A 100 41.65 -35.57 -9.36
CA ARG A 100 40.61 -34.63 -8.88
C ARG A 100 40.70 -33.22 -9.48
N GLU A 101 41.85 -32.84 -10.01
CA GLU A 101 42.04 -31.51 -10.60
C GLU A 101 41.41 -31.42 -12.00
N ASN A 102 41.43 -32.52 -12.76
CA ASN A 102 40.75 -32.61 -14.06
C ASN A 102 39.23 -32.82 -13.94
N GLU A 103 38.73 -33.45 -12.87
CA GLU A 103 37.28 -33.54 -12.61
C GLU A 103 36.69 -32.24 -12.05
N ARG A 104 37.46 -31.46 -11.26
CA ARG A 104 37.07 -30.09 -10.88
C ARG A 104 36.93 -29.18 -12.09
N ASN A 105 37.82 -29.31 -13.08
CA ASN A 105 37.77 -28.49 -14.29
C ASN A 105 36.61 -28.86 -15.23
N ARG A 106 36.19 -30.13 -15.32
CA ARG A 106 34.99 -30.50 -16.12
C ARG A 106 33.67 -30.11 -15.46
N ASN A 107 33.60 -30.06 -14.13
CA ASN A 107 32.37 -29.62 -13.44
C ASN A 107 32.15 -28.11 -13.50
N LEU A 108 33.22 -27.32 -13.70
CA LEU A 108 33.12 -25.86 -13.87
C LEU A 108 32.46 -25.46 -15.20
N GLU A 109 32.68 -26.20 -16.29
CA GLU A 109 31.99 -25.95 -17.57
C GLU A 109 30.48 -26.28 -17.52
N SER A 110 30.06 -27.27 -16.72
CA SER A 110 28.63 -27.62 -16.57
C SER A 110 27.82 -26.68 -15.67
N GLN A 111 28.48 -25.80 -14.91
CA GLN A 111 27.81 -24.92 -13.95
C GLN A 111 27.25 -23.64 -14.58
N ASP A 112 27.59 -23.32 -15.83
CA ASP A 112 26.97 -22.18 -16.53
C ASP A 112 25.72 -22.59 -17.34
N ASP A 113 25.57 -23.89 -17.63
CA ASP A 113 24.41 -24.41 -18.37
C ASP A 113 23.08 -24.18 -17.64
N TRP A 114 23.04 -24.38 -16.31
CA TRP A 114 21.79 -24.18 -15.56
C TRP A 114 21.35 -22.71 -15.51
N LYS A 115 22.29 -21.76 -15.58
CA LYS A 115 21.97 -20.32 -15.62
C LYS A 115 21.31 -19.97 -16.94
N LEU A 116 21.80 -20.53 -18.05
CA LEU A 116 21.20 -20.38 -19.37
C LEU A 116 19.81 -21.03 -19.42
N VAL A 117 19.68 -22.24 -18.87
CA VAL A 117 18.37 -22.93 -18.77
C VAL A 117 17.39 -22.13 -17.92
N LEU A 118 17.83 -21.55 -16.80
CA LEU A 118 16.98 -20.72 -15.95
C LEU A 118 16.58 -19.42 -16.68
N ASP A 119 17.52 -18.76 -17.36
CA ASP A 119 17.23 -17.54 -18.12
C ASP A 119 16.25 -17.82 -19.28
N ASP A 120 16.45 -18.91 -20.03
CA ASP A 120 15.55 -19.35 -21.10
C ASP A 120 14.16 -19.69 -20.56
N LEU A 121 14.07 -20.38 -19.43
CA LEU A 121 12.80 -20.66 -18.76
C LEU A 121 12.08 -19.36 -18.36
N LEU A 122 12.78 -18.43 -17.72
CA LEU A 122 12.19 -17.16 -17.29
C LEU A 122 11.72 -16.33 -18.50
N ARG A 123 12.51 -16.28 -19.57
CA ARG A 123 12.13 -15.63 -20.83
C ARG A 123 10.92 -16.27 -21.48
N SER A 124 10.83 -17.61 -21.47
CA SER A 124 9.68 -18.34 -22.04
C SER A 124 8.35 -18.03 -21.32
N LEU A 125 8.44 -17.60 -20.06
CA LEU A 125 7.31 -17.20 -19.23
C LEU A 125 7.08 -15.67 -19.23
N TYR A 126 7.80 -14.92 -20.08
CA TYR A 126 7.78 -13.45 -20.12
C TYR A 126 8.12 -12.79 -18.77
N LEU A 127 8.95 -13.45 -17.97
CA LEU A 127 9.44 -12.96 -16.70
C LEU A 127 10.75 -12.18 -16.89
N LYS A 128 10.93 -11.12 -16.10
CA LYS A 128 12.15 -10.30 -16.13
C LYS A 128 12.90 -10.41 -14.80
N VAL A 129 14.23 -10.51 -14.89
CA VAL A 129 15.14 -10.49 -13.73
C VAL A 129 15.67 -9.07 -13.53
N SER A 130 15.61 -8.58 -12.29
CA SER A 130 15.80 -7.15 -12.00
C SER A 130 17.23 -6.74 -11.61
N SER A 131 18.14 -7.68 -11.33
CA SER A 131 19.47 -7.38 -10.78
C SER A 131 20.65 -8.02 -11.51
N LEU A 132 21.72 -7.22 -11.63
CA LEU A 132 23.07 -7.66 -11.98
C LEU A 132 24.03 -7.66 -10.79
N GLU A 133 23.63 -7.09 -9.65
CA GLU A 133 24.49 -6.96 -8.47
C GLU A 133 24.62 -8.28 -7.70
N PRO A 134 25.79 -8.59 -7.11
CA PRO A 134 25.95 -9.74 -6.22
C PRO A 134 25.09 -9.61 -4.97
N THR A 135 24.39 -10.68 -4.62
CA THR A 135 23.49 -10.75 -3.46
C THR A 135 24.09 -11.52 -2.30
N ARG A 136 25.26 -12.13 -2.49
CA ARG A 136 26.04 -12.76 -1.43
C ARG A 136 27.52 -12.47 -1.60
N GLU A 137 28.17 -12.08 -0.52
CA GLU A 137 29.61 -11.89 -0.42
C GLU A 137 30.16 -12.67 0.77
N PHE A 138 31.11 -13.56 0.51
CA PHE A 138 31.75 -14.33 1.58
C PHE A 138 33.26 -14.23 1.46
N MET A 139 33.94 -14.15 2.60
CA MET A 139 35.40 -14.19 2.66
C MET A 139 35.85 -15.62 2.97
N SER A 140 36.72 -16.17 2.12
CA SER A 140 37.32 -17.48 2.37
C SER A 140 38.33 -17.41 3.54
N SER A 141 38.75 -18.56 4.04
CA SER A 141 39.84 -18.67 5.02
C SER A 141 41.18 -18.15 4.50
N SER A 142 41.37 -18.03 3.19
CA SER A 142 42.54 -17.41 2.55
C SER A 142 42.44 -15.88 2.43
N GLY A 143 41.36 -15.27 2.93
CA GLY A 143 41.10 -13.83 2.83
C GLY A 143 40.58 -13.38 1.46
N LEU A 144 40.26 -14.32 0.55
CA LEU A 144 39.72 -13.98 -0.76
C LEU A 144 38.20 -13.75 -0.65
N ILE A 145 37.73 -12.60 -1.13
CA ILE A 145 36.29 -12.28 -1.17
C ILE A 145 35.71 -12.87 -2.45
N SER A 146 34.73 -13.75 -2.29
CA SER A 146 33.92 -14.27 -3.39
C SER A 146 32.55 -13.61 -3.40
N ARG A 147 32.08 -13.25 -4.60
CA ARG A 147 30.81 -12.57 -4.81
C ARG A 147 29.93 -13.44 -5.70
N SER A 148 28.71 -13.71 -5.27
CA SER A 148 27.77 -14.56 -6.00
C SER A 148 26.38 -13.90 -6.05
N LYS A 149 25.66 -14.17 -7.14
CA LYS A 149 24.27 -13.74 -7.33
C LYS A 149 23.37 -14.97 -7.17
N LEU A 150 22.86 -15.16 -5.97
CA LEU A 150 22.04 -16.32 -5.62
C LEU A 150 20.56 -15.95 -5.46
N ASP A 151 20.31 -14.72 -5.03
CA ASP A 151 18.97 -14.19 -4.84
C ASP A 151 18.49 -13.41 -6.08
N TYR A 152 17.27 -13.71 -6.54
CA TYR A 152 16.66 -13.12 -7.74
C TYR A 152 15.33 -12.48 -7.40
N VAL A 153 15.07 -11.32 -8.01
CA VAL A 153 13.72 -10.73 -8.08
C VAL A 153 13.22 -10.94 -9.49
N ILE A 154 12.09 -11.64 -9.58
CA ILE A 154 11.47 -12.06 -10.83
C ILE A 154 10.07 -11.45 -10.87
N THR A 155 9.79 -10.66 -11.91
CA THR A 155 8.50 -10.00 -12.08
C THR A 155 7.88 -10.36 -13.43
N ASN A 156 6.56 -10.25 -13.51
CA ASN A 156 5.87 -10.27 -14.80
C ASN A 156 6.23 -9.00 -15.60
N SER A 157 6.09 -9.06 -16.93
CA SER A 157 6.41 -7.96 -17.84
C SER A 157 5.68 -6.64 -17.56
N ASN A 158 4.61 -6.67 -16.76
CA ASN A 158 3.65 -5.59 -16.59
C ASN A 158 3.92 -4.77 -15.31
N VAL A 159 4.79 -5.25 -14.42
CA VAL A 159 5.21 -4.50 -13.23
C VAL A 159 6.42 -3.65 -13.59
N THR A 160 6.25 -2.33 -13.51
CA THR A 160 7.36 -1.39 -13.67
C THR A 160 8.07 -1.26 -12.34
N ILE A 161 9.32 -1.70 -12.26
CA ILE A 161 10.18 -1.49 -11.09
C ILE A 161 10.68 -0.04 -11.15
N SER A 162 10.31 0.79 -10.19
CA SER A 162 10.78 2.18 -10.08
C SER A 162 12.18 2.26 -9.49
N GLU A 163 12.47 1.37 -8.53
CA GLU A 163 13.72 1.35 -7.81
C GLU A 163 14.13 -0.07 -7.48
N PHE A 164 15.42 -0.36 -7.64
CA PHE A 164 16.03 -1.62 -7.26
C PHE A 164 17.38 -1.32 -6.61
N ARG A 165 17.62 -1.84 -5.39
CA ARG A 165 18.88 -1.65 -4.67
C ARG A 165 19.27 -2.92 -3.93
N VAL A 166 20.54 -3.31 -4.01
CA VAL A 166 21.13 -4.27 -3.07
C VAL A 166 21.90 -3.48 -2.02
N PHE A 167 21.67 -3.76 -0.74
CA PHE A 167 22.37 -3.08 0.36
C PHE A 167 22.87 -4.09 1.39
N GLU A 168 23.93 -3.73 2.09
CA GLU A 168 24.61 -4.61 3.03
C GLU A 168 24.16 -4.32 4.47
N PRO A 169 23.39 -5.22 5.11
CA PRO A 169 22.97 -5.01 6.48
C PRO A 169 24.05 -5.38 7.51
N HIS A 170 25.21 -5.88 7.07
CA HIS A 170 26.36 -6.32 7.90
C HIS A 170 26.03 -7.37 8.97
N ILE A 171 24.92 -8.09 8.83
CA ILE A 171 24.49 -9.17 9.74
C ILE A 171 24.58 -10.56 9.10
N SER A 172 24.85 -10.64 7.80
CA SER A 172 24.84 -11.87 7.00
C SER A 172 25.82 -11.75 5.84
N ASP A 173 26.28 -12.89 5.30
CA ASP A 173 26.99 -12.95 4.03
C ASP A 173 26.06 -12.70 2.83
N HIS A 174 24.73 -12.77 3.05
CA HIS A 174 23.73 -12.29 2.11
C HIS A 174 23.44 -10.80 2.29
N LYS A 175 23.38 -10.09 1.16
CA LYS A 175 22.94 -8.70 1.07
C LYS A 175 21.43 -8.63 0.96
N ALA A 176 20.85 -7.58 1.52
CA ALA A 176 19.41 -7.34 1.45
C ALA A 176 19.05 -6.74 0.08
N ILE A 177 17.89 -7.12 -0.46
CA ILE A 177 17.36 -6.58 -1.70
C ILE A 177 16.15 -5.70 -1.38
N TYR A 178 16.21 -4.45 -1.83
CA TYR A 178 15.11 -3.52 -1.81
C TYR A 178 14.57 -3.33 -3.23
N VAL A 179 13.24 -3.44 -3.38
CA VAL A 179 12.57 -3.25 -4.66
C VAL A 179 11.34 -2.38 -4.43
N GLU A 180 11.25 -1.31 -5.20
CA GLU A 180 10.04 -0.51 -5.31
C GLU A 180 9.39 -0.77 -6.68
N CYS A 181 8.13 -1.14 -6.65
CA CYS A 181 7.35 -1.48 -7.84
C CYS A 181 6.19 -0.52 -7.98
N ASN A 182 6.09 0.12 -9.14
CA ASN A 182 4.88 0.80 -9.58
C ASN A 182 3.90 -0.25 -10.09
N VAL A 183 2.99 -0.65 -9.22
CA VAL A 183 1.80 -1.37 -9.66
C VAL A 183 0.92 -0.32 -10.31
N SER A 184 0.82 -0.34 -11.65
CA SER A 184 -0.24 0.42 -12.30
C SER A 184 -1.54 -0.08 -11.69
N ASP A 185 -2.26 0.81 -11.02
CA ASP A 185 -3.60 0.53 -10.55
C ASP A 185 -4.42 0.24 -11.81
N GLN A 186 -4.46 -1.03 -12.23
CA GLN A 186 -5.65 -1.56 -12.83
C GLN A 186 -6.70 -1.25 -11.77
N LYS A 187 -7.42 -0.13 -11.97
CA LYS A 187 -8.53 0.28 -11.12
C LYS A 187 -9.39 -0.95 -11.03
N LEU A 188 -9.24 -1.70 -9.95
CA LEU A 188 -10.16 -2.76 -9.63
C LEU A 188 -11.46 -1.99 -9.49
N VAL A 189 -12.32 -2.10 -10.50
CA VAL A 189 -13.63 -1.45 -10.60
C VAL A 189 -14.58 -2.13 -9.58
N ASP A 190 -14.05 -2.51 -8.43
CA ASP A 190 -14.81 -2.89 -7.29
C ASP A 190 -15.00 -1.62 -6.47
N ASN A 191 -16.18 -1.01 -6.64
CA ASN A 191 -16.70 0.04 -5.75
C ASN A 191 -16.91 -0.45 -4.30
N LYS A 192 -16.27 -1.57 -3.92
CA LYS A 192 -16.36 -2.14 -2.59
C LYS A 192 -15.40 -1.38 -1.68
N PRO A 193 -15.83 -1.01 -0.47
CA PRO A 193 -14.92 -0.47 0.52
C PRO A 193 -13.78 -1.46 0.76
N GLN A 194 -12.55 -1.03 0.46
CA GLN A 194 -11.37 -1.85 0.70
C GLN A 194 -11.00 -1.73 2.18
N GLN A 195 -10.79 -2.87 2.85
CA GLN A 195 -10.26 -2.86 4.21
C GLN A 195 -8.75 -3.02 4.14
N LYS A 196 -8.02 -2.04 4.65
CA LYS A 196 -6.57 -2.09 4.82
C LYS A 196 -6.26 -2.18 6.31
N ILE A 197 -5.40 -3.11 6.70
CA ILE A 197 -4.84 -3.14 8.06
C ILE A 197 -3.54 -2.34 8.01
N VAL A 198 -3.41 -1.34 8.89
CA VAL A 198 -2.23 -0.48 8.98
C VAL A 198 -1.78 -0.34 10.43
N ARG A 199 -0.50 -0.09 10.65
CA ARG A 199 0.01 0.39 11.95
C ARG A 199 0.11 1.90 11.95
N ASN A 200 -0.12 2.52 13.09
CA ASN A 200 0.13 3.95 13.27
C ASN A 200 1.61 4.16 13.60
N ILE A 201 2.46 4.27 12.57
CA ILE A 201 3.91 4.47 12.71
C ILE A 201 4.23 5.98 12.76
N HIS A 202 3.63 6.68 13.72
CA HIS A 202 3.94 8.09 13.96
C HIS A 202 5.23 8.20 14.77
N GLU A 203 6.02 9.26 14.56
CA GLU A 203 7.26 9.54 15.29
C GLU A 203 7.13 9.40 16.81
N ARG A 204 6.04 9.91 17.42
CA ARG A 204 5.75 9.74 18.84
C ARG A 204 5.64 8.27 19.25
N ASN A 205 4.90 7.46 18.50
CA ASN A 205 4.72 6.04 18.80
C ASN A 205 6.04 5.27 18.63
N LEU A 206 6.88 5.68 17.69
CA LEU A 206 8.23 5.12 17.52
C LEU A 206 9.15 5.50 18.70
N ALA A 207 9.05 6.73 19.20
CA ALA A 207 9.78 7.15 20.40
C ALA A 207 9.30 6.37 21.65
N ASP A 208 7.99 6.19 21.79
CA ASP A 208 7.40 5.36 22.86
C ASP A 208 7.88 3.90 22.75
N PHE A 209 7.89 3.33 21.53
CA PHE A 209 8.42 1.99 21.26
C PHE A 209 9.90 1.87 21.63
N THR A 210 10.72 2.83 21.20
CA THR A 210 12.17 2.84 21.50
C THR A 210 12.42 2.89 23.00
N THR A 211 11.66 3.72 23.72
CA THR A 211 11.72 3.85 25.18
C THR A 211 11.28 2.57 25.87
N LEU A 212 10.22 1.93 25.37
CA LEU A 212 9.74 0.65 25.90
C LEU A 212 10.82 -0.43 25.74
N ILE A 213 11.35 -0.60 24.53
CA ILE A 213 12.40 -1.59 24.25
C ILE A 213 13.66 -1.34 25.08
N SER A 214 14.09 -0.09 25.26
CA SER A 214 15.28 0.22 26.07
C SER A 214 15.12 -0.12 27.55
N ASN A 215 13.89 -0.20 28.04
CA ASN A 215 13.58 -0.51 29.44
C ASN A 215 13.28 -1.99 29.69
N LEU A 216 13.15 -2.80 28.63
CA LEU A 216 12.91 -4.24 28.77
C LEU A 216 14.20 -4.98 29.12
N SER A 217 14.09 -5.98 30.00
CA SER A 217 15.16 -6.93 30.25
C SER A 217 14.98 -8.16 29.37
N PHE A 218 16.02 -8.52 28.62
CA PHE A 218 16.04 -9.73 27.80
C PHE A 218 16.63 -10.95 28.55
N SER A 219 16.85 -10.84 29.87
CA SER A 219 17.46 -11.92 30.67
C SER A 219 16.72 -13.25 30.56
N GLU A 220 15.39 -13.21 30.46
CA GLU A 220 14.54 -14.41 30.37
C GLU A 220 14.74 -15.17 29.05
N ILE A 221 15.13 -14.50 27.97
CA ILE A 221 15.42 -15.14 26.69
C ILE A 221 16.64 -16.06 26.81
N TYR A 222 17.61 -15.71 27.64
CA TYR A 222 18.81 -16.52 27.84
C TYR A 222 18.56 -17.76 28.72
N CYS A 223 17.35 -17.92 29.28
CA CYS A 223 16.98 -19.12 30.02
C CYS A 223 16.69 -20.32 29.11
N PHE A 224 16.45 -20.11 27.81
CA PHE A 224 16.22 -21.19 26.87
C PHE A 224 17.55 -21.79 26.39
N SER A 225 17.62 -23.13 26.35
CA SER A 225 18.80 -23.84 25.83
C SER A 225 18.82 -23.96 24.30
N ASP A 226 17.65 -23.85 23.67
CA ASP A 226 17.46 -23.93 22.23
C ASP A 226 17.51 -22.53 21.60
N VAL A 227 18.38 -22.36 20.59
CA VAL A 227 18.59 -21.07 19.91
C VAL A 227 17.33 -20.62 19.17
N ASP A 228 16.60 -21.54 18.56
CA ASP A 228 15.36 -21.22 17.84
C ASP A 228 14.26 -20.77 18.82
N ALA A 229 14.24 -21.34 20.03
CA ALA A 229 13.38 -20.88 21.10
C ALA A 229 13.74 -19.49 21.60
N CYS A 230 15.03 -19.19 21.83
CA CYS A 230 15.49 -17.85 22.17
C CYS A 230 15.03 -16.81 21.13
N PHE A 231 15.25 -17.11 19.85
CA PHE A 231 14.91 -16.18 18.77
C PHE A 231 13.40 -15.95 18.65
N ARG A 232 12.60 -17.01 18.79
CA ARG A 232 11.14 -16.90 18.80
C ARG A 232 10.64 -16.04 19.96
N GLU A 233 11.18 -16.23 21.17
CA GLU A 233 10.79 -15.43 22.34
C GLU A 233 11.16 -13.96 22.15
N PHE A 234 12.35 -13.68 21.61
CA PHE A 234 12.75 -12.33 21.22
C PHE A 234 11.74 -11.69 20.28
N LEU A 235 11.35 -12.39 19.20
CA LEU A 235 10.39 -11.87 18.23
C LEU A 235 9.02 -11.59 18.87
N LEU A 236 8.57 -12.45 19.79
CA LEU A 236 7.31 -12.23 20.52
C LEU A 236 7.38 -10.94 21.36
N ILE A 237 8.46 -10.74 22.11
CA ILE A 237 8.63 -9.52 22.93
C ILE A 237 8.65 -8.26 22.06
N ILE A 238 9.37 -8.28 20.94
CA ILE A 238 9.41 -7.15 20.00
C ILE A 238 8.02 -6.90 19.40
N GLN A 239 7.33 -7.96 18.98
CA GLN A 239 6.00 -7.85 18.37
C GLN A 239 4.97 -7.30 19.37
N ASP A 240 4.97 -7.80 20.61
CA ASP A 240 4.08 -7.33 21.67
C ASP A 240 4.36 -5.86 22.02
N SER A 241 5.63 -5.48 22.08
CA SER A 241 6.03 -4.08 22.29
C SER A 241 5.55 -3.18 21.14
N LEU A 242 5.65 -3.68 19.90
CA LEU A 242 5.17 -2.97 18.71
C LEU A 242 3.64 -2.88 18.68
N ASP A 243 2.93 -3.91 19.14
CA ASP A 243 1.46 -3.91 19.24
C ASP A 243 0.95 -2.95 20.31
N GLN A 244 1.71 -2.77 21.41
CA GLN A 244 1.41 -1.78 22.45
C GLN A 244 1.58 -0.33 21.95
N CYS A 245 2.73 -0.03 21.32
CA CYS A 245 3.05 1.35 20.92
C CYS A 245 2.47 1.73 19.54
N CYS A 246 2.42 0.78 18.61
CA CYS A 246 2.00 0.97 17.22
C CYS A 246 0.85 -0.01 16.87
N PRO A 247 -0.32 0.09 17.52
CA PRO A 247 -1.39 -0.88 17.36
C PRO A 247 -1.90 -0.95 15.91
N LEU A 248 -2.24 -2.17 15.50
CA LEU A 248 -2.89 -2.42 14.21
C LEU A 248 -4.29 -1.81 14.21
N LYS A 249 -4.60 -1.04 13.16
CA LYS A 249 -5.91 -0.45 12.92
C LYS A 249 -6.42 -0.90 11.57
N ARG A 250 -7.70 -1.29 11.53
CA ARG A 250 -8.41 -1.57 10.29
C ARG A 250 -8.95 -0.25 9.75
N LEU A 251 -8.40 0.20 8.64
CA LEU A 251 -8.89 1.34 7.88
C LEU A 251 -9.80 0.84 6.77
N THR A 252 -10.98 1.44 6.66
CA THR A 252 -11.83 1.26 5.49
C THR A 252 -11.49 2.35 4.49
N ILE A 253 -10.76 1.98 3.44
CA ILE A 253 -10.42 2.83 2.31
C ILE A 253 -11.54 2.69 1.30
N GLY A 254 -12.46 3.65 1.31
CA GLY A 254 -13.57 3.69 0.38
C GLY A 254 -14.21 5.06 0.36
N ASN A 255 -14.32 5.64 -0.83
CA ASN A 255 -15.17 6.79 -1.05
C ASN A 255 -16.62 6.31 -1.13
N CYS A 256 -17.24 6.17 0.03
CA CYS A 256 -18.69 6.30 0.14
C CYS A 256 -18.98 7.32 1.23
N LYS A 257 -18.39 8.52 1.14
CA LYS A 257 -19.17 9.68 1.58
C LYS A 257 -20.40 9.62 0.69
N LYS A 258 -21.52 9.13 1.21
CA LYS A 258 -22.83 9.38 0.61
C LYS A 258 -22.87 10.88 0.44
N THR A 259 -22.63 11.38 -0.78
CA THR A 259 -22.84 12.79 -1.04
C THR A 259 -24.32 13.00 -0.79
N TRP A 260 -24.66 13.96 0.05
CA TRP A 260 -26.06 14.34 0.28
C TRP A 260 -26.76 14.65 -1.05
N VAL A 261 -25.97 15.08 -2.04
CA VAL A 261 -26.35 15.21 -3.45
C VAL A 261 -26.27 13.85 -4.16
N SER A 262 -27.40 13.38 -4.67
CA SER A 262 -27.44 12.21 -5.56
C SER A 262 -26.77 12.49 -6.90
N ASP A 263 -26.31 11.46 -7.59
CA ASP A 263 -25.74 11.63 -8.94
C ASP A 263 -26.77 12.12 -9.97
N VAL A 264 -28.06 11.98 -9.67
CA VAL A 264 -29.16 12.58 -10.44
C VAL A 264 -29.12 14.11 -10.29
N VAL A 265 -29.04 14.63 -9.06
CA VAL A 265 -28.98 16.08 -8.80
C VAL A 265 -27.68 16.68 -9.37
N LYS A 266 -26.55 15.97 -9.29
CA LYS A 266 -25.28 16.42 -9.90
C LYS A 266 -25.41 16.56 -11.42
N ARG A 267 -25.98 15.56 -12.10
CA ARG A 267 -26.21 15.61 -13.56
C ARG A 267 -27.16 16.73 -13.93
N ALA A 268 -28.31 16.83 -13.25
CA ALA A 268 -29.27 17.91 -13.48
C ALA A 268 -28.61 19.30 -13.30
N SER A 269 -27.77 19.47 -12.27
CA SER A 269 -27.01 20.72 -12.07
C SER A 269 -26.04 21.04 -13.22
N MET A 270 -25.35 20.03 -13.76
CA MET A 270 -24.48 20.21 -14.94
C MET A 270 -25.28 20.55 -16.18
N ASP A 271 -26.38 19.85 -16.44
CA ASP A 271 -27.26 20.10 -17.58
C ASP A 271 -27.86 21.50 -17.51
N LEU A 272 -28.26 21.96 -16.32
CA LEU A 272 -28.77 23.31 -16.09
C LEU A 272 -27.71 24.38 -16.41
N LYS A 273 -26.44 24.15 -16.04
CA LYS A 273 -25.33 25.07 -16.37
C LYS A 273 -25.09 25.12 -17.88
N ASN A 274 -25.15 23.98 -18.56
CA ASN A 274 -25.00 23.90 -20.02
C ASN A 274 -26.16 24.63 -20.72
N LEU A 275 -27.40 24.40 -20.29
CA LEU A 275 -28.60 25.10 -20.77
C LEU A 275 -28.52 26.61 -20.56
N TYR A 276 -28.04 27.05 -19.39
CA TYR A 276 -27.82 28.47 -19.13
C TYR A 276 -26.80 29.08 -20.09
N TRP A 277 -25.67 28.40 -20.30
CA TRP A 277 -24.65 28.85 -21.23
C TRP A 277 -25.21 28.96 -22.66
N LEU A 278 -25.92 27.95 -23.13
CA LEU A 278 -26.55 27.95 -24.45
C LEU A 278 -27.58 29.08 -24.58
N LYS A 279 -28.44 29.26 -23.57
CA LYS A 279 -29.42 30.36 -23.52
C LYS A 279 -28.74 31.72 -23.68
N VAL A 280 -27.67 31.99 -22.94
CA VAL A 280 -26.97 33.29 -22.95
C VAL A 280 -26.29 33.57 -24.28
N ASN A 281 -25.72 32.55 -24.93
CA ASN A 281 -24.94 32.75 -26.15
C ASN A 281 -25.77 32.69 -27.43
N LEU A 282 -26.88 31.95 -27.44
CA LEU A 282 -27.68 31.72 -28.65
C LEU A 282 -28.96 32.57 -28.73
N ASN A 283 -29.34 33.27 -27.65
CA ASN A 283 -30.53 34.13 -27.56
C ASN A 283 -31.84 33.47 -28.07
N SER A 284 -31.98 32.15 -27.93
CA SER A 284 -33.17 31.41 -28.36
C SER A 284 -34.25 31.41 -27.28
N THR A 285 -35.49 31.80 -27.65
CA THR A 285 -36.67 31.74 -26.77
C THR A 285 -36.99 30.31 -26.33
N SER A 286 -36.71 29.31 -27.19
CA SER A 286 -36.90 27.89 -26.86
C SER A 286 -35.99 27.46 -25.71
N LEU A 287 -34.72 27.88 -25.74
CA LEU A 287 -33.74 27.55 -24.69
C LEU A 287 -34.06 28.25 -23.37
N ASP A 288 -34.64 29.45 -23.41
CA ASP A 288 -35.09 30.14 -22.18
C ASP A 288 -36.22 29.38 -21.49
N LEU A 289 -37.18 28.85 -22.26
CA LEU A 289 -38.27 28.05 -21.71
C LEU A 289 -37.75 26.74 -21.10
N GLU A 290 -36.87 26.03 -21.82
CA GLU A 290 -36.28 24.77 -21.38
C GLU A 290 -35.44 24.94 -20.11
N TYR A 291 -34.61 26.00 -20.04
CA TYR A 291 -33.86 26.35 -18.84
C TYR A 291 -34.78 26.61 -17.63
N ARG A 292 -35.87 27.36 -17.81
CA ARG A 292 -36.82 27.65 -16.72
C ARG A 292 -37.51 26.37 -16.22
N GLN A 293 -37.83 25.44 -17.11
CA GLN A 293 -38.42 24.15 -16.75
C GLN A 293 -37.41 23.28 -15.98
N ALA A 294 -36.20 23.12 -16.49
CA ALA A 294 -35.13 22.38 -15.83
C ALA A 294 -34.78 22.95 -14.44
N LYS A 295 -34.78 24.28 -14.30
CA LYS A 295 -34.53 24.95 -13.01
C LYS A 295 -35.59 24.60 -11.96
N LYS A 296 -36.88 24.61 -12.33
CA LYS A 296 -37.97 24.23 -11.41
C LYS A 296 -37.84 22.80 -10.91
N ILE A 297 -37.38 21.88 -11.76
CA ILE A 297 -37.18 20.48 -11.37
C ILE A 297 -36.09 20.37 -10.30
N ILE A 298 -35.00 21.14 -10.43
CA ILE A 298 -33.91 21.14 -9.45
C ILE A 298 -34.31 21.81 -8.13
N ASP A 299 -35.09 22.88 -8.17
CA ASP A 299 -35.55 23.59 -6.96
C ASP A 299 -36.50 22.76 -6.07
N VAL A 300 -37.00 21.62 -6.56
CA VAL A 300 -37.86 20.68 -5.82
C VAL A 300 -37.05 19.64 -5.02
N TYR A 301 -35.77 19.42 -5.36
CA TYR A 301 -34.85 18.50 -4.68
C TYR A 301 -34.01 19.20 -3.62
#